data_AF-A0A5P9BC50-F1
#
_entry.id   AF-A0A5P9BC50-F1
#
_cell.length_a   1.000
_cell.length_b   1.000
_cell.length_c   1.000
_cell.angle_alpha   90.00
_cell.angle_beta   90.00
_cell.angle_gamma   90.00
#
_symmetry.space_group_name_H-M   'P 1'
#
loop_
_entity.id
_entity.type
_entity.pdbx_description
1 polymer ?
#
loop_
_entity_poly.entity_id
_entity_poly.type
_entity_poly.pdbx_seq_one_letter_code
_entity_poly.pdbx_strand_id
1 'polypeptide(L)'
;MFLSNNSSTSHLNEISRLIELSEECILCTCWLDLEALDLIESFVEKRKSASKVQIYSDGRKMHVSEAVRMRLKSNPDIEHFYAKRGKRLHSKIYYFSTGDSYSAIIGSANLTGRGLSRNDEFSAVISGNKSSNEHQELIDYLTKIKSSLKSNSPKVV
;
A
#
# COMPACT_ATOMS: atom_id res chain seq x y z
N MET A 1 12.46 -8.03 11.00
CA MET A 1 12.91 -8.96 9.96
C MET A 1 13.31 -8.16 8.72
N PHE A 2 14.29 -8.58 7.92
CA PHE A 2 14.61 -7.93 6.65
C PHE A 2 13.99 -8.69 5.48
N LEU A 3 13.57 -7.96 4.45
CA LEU A 3 12.89 -8.48 3.26
C LEU A 3 13.61 -7.95 2.01
N SER A 4 13.95 -8.87 1.11
CA SER A 4 14.44 -8.56 -0.22
C SER A 4 13.80 -9.47 -1.26
N ASN A 5 13.79 -9.04 -2.51
CA ASN A 5 13.36 -9.91 -3.61
C ASN A 5 14.49 -10.89 -3.94
N ASN A 6 14.27 -12.17 -3.69
CA ASN A 6 15.21 -13.25 -4.00
C ASN A 6 14.44 -14.53 -4.35
N SER A 7 15.15 -15.64 -4.55
CA SER A 7 14.54 -16.92 -4.96
C SER A 7 13.65 -17.56 -3.88
N SER A 8 13.81 -17.17 -2.61
CA SER A 8 13.07 -17.75 -1.48
C SER A 8 11.89 -16.89 -1.02
N THR A 9 11.96 -15.58 -1.19
CA THR A 9 10.92 -14.63 -0.74
C THR A 9 10.94 -13.35 -1.58
N SER A 10 9.83 -12.63 -1.59
CA SER A 10 9.71 -11.34 -2.26
C SER A 10 8.72 -10.43 -1.54
N HIS A 11 8.77 -9.14 -1.86
CA HIS A 11 7.77 -8.18 -1.40
C HIS A 11 6.36 -8.59 -1.84
N LEU A 12 6.22 -9.15 -3.04
CA LEU A 12 4.95 -9.66 -3.55
C LEU A 12 4.38 -10.75 -2.64
N ASN A 13 5.21 -11.74 -2.26
CA ASN A 13 4.76 -12.86 -1.43
C ASN A 13 4.30 -12.37 -0.06
N GLU A 14 5.08 -11.49 0.58
CA GLU A 14 4.76 -11.01 1.92
C GLU A 14 3.56 -10.05 1.93
N ILE A 15 3.46 -9.15 0.95
CA ILE A 15 2.30 -8.25 0.81
C ILE A 15 1.03 -9.07 0.53
N SER A 16 1.07 -10.05 -0.38
CA SER A 16 -0.07 -10.92 -0.66
C SER A 16 -0.56 -11.62 0.61
N ARG A 17 0.36 -12.27 1.34
CA ARG A 17 0.06 -12.95 2.60
C ARG A 17 -0.57 -12.01 3.62
N LEU A 18 -0.01 -10.81 3.79
CA LEU A 18 -0.51 -9.84 4.76
C LEU A 18 -1.85 -9.23 4.35
N ILE A 19 -2.09 -8.98 3.06
CA ILE A 19 -3.40 -8.52 2.56
C ILE A 19 -4.49 -9.54 2.91
N GLU A 20 -4.26 -10.83 2.65
CA GLU A 20 -5.23 -11.89 2.88
C GLU A 20 -5.60 -12.07 4.36
N LEU A 21 -4.63 -11.88 5.27
CA LEU A 21 -4.79 -12.10 6.71
C LEU A 21 -5.30 -10.88 7.47
N SER A 22 -5.28 -9.70 6.85
CA SER A 22 -5.51 -8.43 7.56
C SER A 22 -6.94 -7.95 7.46
N GLU A 23 -7.43 -7.36 8.54
CA GLU A 23 -8.70 -6.60 8.55
C GLU A 23 -8.50 -5.26 7.85
N GLU A 24 -7.46 -4.52 8.23
CA GLU A 24 -7.09 -3.22 7.66
C GLU A 24 -5.82 -3.31 6.80
N CYS A 25 -5.83 -2.64 5.65
CA CYS A 25 -4.66 -2.54 4.76
C CYS A 25 -4.49 -1.11 4.26
N ILE A 26 -3.29 -0.57 4.40
CA ILE A 26 -2.88 0.72 3.84
C ILE A 26 -1.59 0.51 3.05
N LEU A 27 -1.65 0.74 1.74
CA LEU A 27 -0.50 0.62 0.85
C LEU A 27 -0.06 2.00 0.37
N CYS A 28 1.00 2.54 0.97
CA CYS A 28 1.58 3.83 0.62
C CYS A 28 2.79 3.63 -0.30
N THR A 29 2.78 4.27 -1.47
CA THR A 29 3.84 4.16 -2.48
C THR A 29 4.03 5.47 -3.24
N CYS A 30 5.20 5.68 -3.85
CA CYS A 30 5.37 6.77 -4.81
C CYS A 30 4.87 6.37 -6.20
N TRP A 31 5.27 5.19 -6.67
CA TRP A 31 4.94 4.69 -8.00
C TRP A 31 3.92 3.56 -7.90
N LEU A 32 2.99 3.55 -8.86
CA LEU A 32 2.00 2.50 -9.02
C LEU A 32 1.77 2.25 -10.51
N ASP A 33 2.01 1.00 -10.95
CA ASP A 33 1.75 0.56 -12.32
C ASP A 33 0.60 -0.45 -12.40
N LEU A 34 0.22 -0.80 -13.64
CA LEU A 34 -0.88 -1.73 -13.89
C LEU A 34 -0.54 -3.17 -13.46
N GLU A 35 0.70 -3.62 -13.66
CA GLU A 35 1.13 -4.98 -13.29
C GLU A 35 0.99 -5.20 -11.77
N ALA A 36 1.42 -4.23 -10.95
CA ALA A 36 1.20 -4.31 -9.51
C ALA A 36 -0.29 -4.21 -9.17
N LEU A 37 -1.06 -3.36 -9.84
CA LEU A 37 -2.50 -3.23 -9.57
C LEU A 37 -3.25 -4.55 -9.87
N ASP A 38 -2.94 -5.23 -10.97
CA ASP A 38 -3.47 -6.56 -11.29
C ASP A 38 -3.24 -7.56 -10.14
N LEU A 39 -2.00 -7.59 -9.63
CA LEU A 39 -1.63 -8.47 -8.53
C LEU A 39 -2.39 -8.12 -7.25
N ILE A 40 -2.41 -6.83 -6.87
CA ILE A 40 -3.11 -6.36 -5.67
C ILE A 40 -4.60 -6.70 -5.75
N GLU A 41 -5.28 -6.42 -6.86
CA GLU A 41 -6.70 -6.73 -7.04
C GLU A 41 -6.96 -8.23 -6.84
N SER A 42 -6.12 -9.10 -7.40
CA SER A 42 -6.25 -10.56 -7.23
C SER A 42 -6.08 -11.03 -5.77
N PHE A 43 -5.33 -10.29 -4.94
CA PHE A 43 -5.21 -10.57 -3.51
C PHE A 43 -6.39 -10.02 -2.73
N VAL A 44 -6.90 -8.84 -3.11
CA VAL A 44 -8.08 -8.23 -2.48
C VAL A 44 -9.31 -9.10 -2.65
N GLU A 45 -9.52 -9.69 -3.83
CA GLU A 45 -10.63 -10.62 -4.10
C GLU A 45 -10.63 -11.86 -3.20
N LYS A 46 -9.46 -12.27 -2.69
CA LYS A 46 -9.32 -13.45 -1.82
C LYS A 46 -9.48 -13.12 -0.33
N ARG A 47 -9.58 -11.84 0.03
CA ARG A 47 -9.68 -11.41 1.44
C ARG A 47 -11.02 -11.83 2.02
N LYS A 48 -11.00 -12.22 3.30
CA LYS A 48 -12.21 -12.47 4.08
C LYS A 48 -12.80 -11.19 4.68
N SER A 49 -11.98 -10.15 4.83
CA SER A 49 -12.40 -8.85 5.37
C SER A 49 -13.24 -8.08 4.34
N ALA A 50 -14.34 -7.49 4.79
CA ALA A 50 -15.15 -6.57 3.98
C ALA A 50 -14.57 -5.14 3.94
N SER A 51 -13.52 -4.85 4.71
CA SER A 51 -12.90 -3.52 4.74
C SER A 51 -12.06 -3.28 3.49
N LYS A 52 -12.28 -2.11 2.87
CA LYS A 52 -11.56 -1.70 1.66
C LYS A 52 -10.05 -1.60 1.90
N VAL A 53 -9.26 -2.00 0.90
CA VAL A 53 -7.82 -1.68 0.89
C VAL A 53 -7.65 -0.21 0.56
N GLN A 54 -6.83 0.51 1.32
CA GLN A 54 -6.48 1.88 1.00
C GLN A 54 -5.15 1.93 0.25
N ILE A 55 -5.09 2.66 -0.86
CA ILE A 55 -3.84 2.92 -1.59
C ILE A 55 -3.53 4.41 -1.55
N TYR A 56 -2.34 4.77 -1.07
CA TYR A 56 -1.84 6.15 -1.06
C TYR A 56 -0.72 6.28 -2.09
N SER A 57 -0.90 7.16 -3.09
CA SER A 57 0.06 7.32 -4.17
C SER A 57 0.49 8.77 -4.43
N ASP A 58 1.54 8.96 -5.23
CA ASP A 58 1.89 10.30 -5.71
C ASP A 58 0.87 10.82 -6.75
N GLY A 59 0.68 12.14 -6.80
CA GLY A 59 -0.27 12.79 -7.69
C GLY A 59 0.19 12.98 -9.13
N ARG A 60 1.47 12.75 -9.45
CA ARG A 60 2.01 13.03 -10.79
C ARG A 60 1.73 11.89 -11.75
N LYS A 61 1.36 12.26 -12.99
CA LYS A 61 1.07 11.32 -14.08
C LYS A 61 2.25 10.40 -14.44
N MET A 62 3.49 10.90 -14.26
CA MET A 62 4.69 10.10 -14.51
C MET A 62 4.90 8.97 -13.49
N HIS A 63 4.30 9.05 -12.31
CA HIS A 63 4.42 8.04 -11.26
C HIS A 63 3.22 7.09 -11.20
N VAL A 64 2.04 7.62 -11.57
CA VAL A 64 0.79 6.89 -11.61
C VAL A 64 0.01 7.35 -12.83
N SER A 65 -0.10 6.45 -13.82
CA SER A 65 -0.74 6.75 -15.11
C SER A 65 -2.25 6.99 -14.96
N GLU A 66 -2.86 7.62 -15.98
CA GLU A 66 -4.30 7.82 -16.00
C GLU A 66 -5.08 6.51 -16.00
N ALA A 67 -4.57 5.48 -16.69
CA ALA A 67 -5.18 4.15 -16.73
C ALA A 67 -5.27 3.53 -15.33
N VAL A 68 -4.20 3.62 -14.53
CA VAL A 68 -4.20 3.17 -13.13
C VAL A 68 -5.23 3.95 -12.30
N ARG A 69 -5.28 5.28 -12.45
CA ARG A 69 -6.24 6.13 -11.73
C ARG A 69 -7.69 5.79 -12.07
N MET A 70 -7.98 5.55 -13.34
CA MET A 70 -9.32 5.19 -13.79
C MET A 70 -9.74 3.82 -13.27
N ARG A 71 -8.85 2.82 -13.32
CA ARG A 71 -9.10 1.48 -12.78
C ARG A 71 -9.36 1.49 -11.27
N LEU A 72 -8.54 2.22 -10.51
CA LEU A 72 -8.74 2.41 -9.08
C LEU A 72 -10.03 3.15 -8.75
N LYS A 73 -10.46 4.10 -9.60
CA LYS A 73 -11.72 4.82 -9.41
C LYS A 73 -12.94 3.92 -9.62
N SER A 74 -12.84 2.92 -10.49
CA SER A 74 -13.90 1.94 -10.76
C SER A 74 -13.90 0.75 -9.80
N ASN A 75 -12.86 0.57 -8.99
CA ASN A 75 -12.75 -0.58 -8.09
C ASN A 75 -13.47 -0.30 -6.76
N PRO A 76 -14.53 -1.04 -6.39
CA PRO A 76 -15.28 -0.78 -5.16
C PRO A 76 -14.54 -1.21 -3.88
N ASP A 77 -13.60 -2.16 -3.98
CA ASP A 77 -12.90 -2.78 -2.85
C ASP A 77 -11.59 -2.06 -2.50
N ILE A 78 -11.19 -1.09 -3.33
CA ILE A 78 -9.99 -0.29 -3.14
C ILE A 78 -10.36 1.19 -3.06
N GLU A 79 -9.96 1.84 -1.96
CA GLU A 79 -10.02 3.29 -1.83
C GLU A 79 -8.67 3.93 -2.17
N HIS A 80 -8.63 4.70 -3.24
CA HIS A 80 -7.40 5.35 -3.70
C HIS A 80 -7.34 6.82 -3.26
N PHE A 81 -6.23 7.19 -2.64
CA PHE A 81 -5.85 8.55 -2.29
C PHE A 81 -4.54 8.94 -2.97
N TYR A 82 -4.42 10.19 -3.41
CA TYR A 82 -3.21 10.67 -4.07
C TYR A 82 -2.77 12.06 -3.60
N ALA A 83 -1.46 12.30 -3.60
CA ALA A 83 -0.88 13.56 -3.17
C ALA A 83 -1.28 14.73 -4.10
N LYS A 84 -1.50 15.92 -3.54
CA LYS A 84 -1.72 17.14 -4.33
C LYS A 84 -0.42 17.57 -5.02
N ARG A 85 -0.53 18.31 -6.12
CA ARG A 85 0.61 18.99 -6.75
C ARG A 85 1.31 19.87 -5.71
N GLY A 86 2.64 19.75 -5.58
CA GLY A 86 3.47 20.58 -4.69
C GLY A 86 4.30 19.81 -3.66
N LYS A 87 3.84 18.65 -3.19
CA LYS A 87 4.63 17.80 -2.28
C LYS A 87 4.66 16.35 -2.78
N ARG A 88 5.87 15.84 -2.99
CA ARG A 88 6.12 14.46 -3.42
C ARG A 88 5.81 13.49 -2.29
N LEU A 89 4.94 12.51 -2.54
CA LEU A 89 4.85 11.33 -1.69
C LEU A 89 5.94 10.35 -2.14
N HIS A 90 6.96 10.14 -1.30
CA HIS A 90 8.08 9.24 -1.63
C HIS A 90 8.18 8.01 -0.71
N SER A 91 7.33 7.96 0.31
CA SER A 91 7.28 6.87 1.28
C SER A 91 6.75 5.60 0.64
N LYS A 92 7.26 4.47 1.12
CA LYS A 92 6.88 3.12 0.71
C LYS A 92 6.67 2.33 1.98
N ILE A 93 5.39 2.28 2.37
CA ILE A 93 4.94 1.77 3.66
C ILE A 93 3.71 0.93 3.37
N TYR A 94 3.78 -0.35 3.69
CA TYR A 94 2.65 -1.27 3.57
C TYR A 94 2.24 -1.69 4.97
N TYR A 95 1.14 -1.15 5.46
CA TYR A 95 0.62 -1.37 6.80
C TYR A 95 -0.58 -2.31 6.77
N PHE A 96 -0.62 -3.18 7.77
CA PHE A 96 -1.52 -4.32 7.88
C PHE A 96 -1.91 -4.50 9.34
N SER A 97 -3.19 -4.76 9.63
CA SER A 97 -3.58 -5.02 11.00
C SER A 97 -4.80 -5.92 11.16
N THR A 98 -4.83 -6.67 12.27
CA THR A 98 -5.91 -7.58 12.67
C THR A 98 -5.98 -7.60 14.19
N GLY A 99 -7.17 -7.31 14.75
CA GLY A 99 -7.33 -7.19 16.20
C GLY A 99 -6.29 -6.22 16.80
N ASP A 100 -5.58 -6.66 17.84
CA ASP A 100 -4.54 -5.88 18.54
C ASP A 100 -3.14 -5.98 17.91
N SER A 101 -2.99 -6.70 16.79
CA SER A 101 -1.70 -6.89 16.13
C SER A 101 -1.57 -6.05 14.87
N TYR A 102 -0.35 -5.62 14.56
CA TYR A 102 -0.02 -4.98 13.30
C TYR A 102 1.24 -5.56 12.66
N SER A 103 1.38 -5.35 11.36
CA SER A 103 2.61 -5.54 10.60
C SER A 103 2.78 -4.41 9.61
N ALA A 104 4.03 -4.02 9.37
CA ALA A 104 4.40 -2.99 8.41
C ALA A 104 5.65 -3.39 7.64
N ILE A 105 5.63 -3.18 6.32
CA ILE A 105 6.81 -3.29 5.47
C ILE A 105 7.23 -1.87 5.09
N ILE A 106 8.47 -1.50 5.40
CA ILE A 106 8.99 -0.15 5.18
C ILE A 106 10.34 -0.25 4.48
N GLY A 107 10.48 0.37 3.30
CA GLY A 107 11.75 0.28 2.57
C GLY A 107 11.71 0.88 1.16
N SER A 108 12.38 0.22 0.22
CA SER A 108 12.67 0.76 -1.11
C SER A 108 11.67 0.38 -2.20
N ALA A 109 10.91 -0.71 -2.01
CA ALA A 109 10.03 -1.27 -3.04
C ALA A 109 8.77 -0.43 -3.25
N ASN A 110 8.54 0.07 -4.47
CA ASN A 110 7.26 0.64 -4.88
C ASN A 110 6.27 -0.47 -5.27
N LEU A 111 4.96 -0.17 -5.28
CA LEU A 111 3.93 -1.00 -5.91
C LEU A 111 4.07 -0.98 -7.45
N THR A 112 5.10 -1.63 -7.95
CA THR A 112 5.33 -1.86 -9.37
C THR A 112 5.60 -3.34 -9.55
N GLY A 113 5.20 -3.95 -10.67
CA GLY A 113 5.42 -5.39 -10.87
C GLY A 113 6.88 -5.79 -10.65
N ARG A 114 7.80 -4.95 -11.12
CA ARG A 114 9.25 -5.09 -10.91
C ARG A 114 9.69 -4.85 -9.46
N GLY A 115 9.22 -3.78 -8.81
CA GLY A 115 9.56 -3.49 -7.40
C GLY A 115 9.10 -4.58 -6.44
N LEU A 116 7.99 -5.25 -6.74
CA LEU A 116 7.45 -6.30 -5.88
C LEU A 116 8.17 -7.66 -6.02
N SER A 117 8.85 -7.92 -7.13
CA SER A 117 9.33 -9.30 -7.41
C SER A 117 10.68 -9.43 -8.12
N ARG A 118 11.17 -8.40 -8.83
CA ARG A 118 12.31 -8.53 -9.75
C ARG A 118 13.49 -7.61 -9.43
N ASN A 119 13.21 -6.40 -8.98
CA ASN A 119 14.26 -5.44 -8.64
C ASN A 119 14.95 -5.86 -7.35
N ASP A 120 16.24 -5.53 -7.23
CA ASP A 120 16.95 -5.57 -5.96
C ASP A 120 16.38 -4.47 -5.04
N GLU A 121 15.64 -4.91 -4.04
CA GLU A 121 14.87 -4.06 -3.14
C GLU A 121 15.10 -4.55 -1.71
N PHE A 122 15.12 -3.63 -0.76
CA PHE A 122 15.36 -3.93 0.64
C PHE A 122 14.37 -3.18 1.52
N SER A 123 13.72 -3.92 2.41
CA SER A 123 12.77 -3.39 3.39
C SER A 123 12.94 -4.04 4.75
N ALA A 124 12.51 -3.32 5.79
CA ALA A 124 12.29 -3.89 7.10
C ALA A 124 10.82 -4.28 7.25
N VAL A 125 10.58 -5.46 7.81
CA VAL A 125 9.27 -5.89 8.30
C VAL A 125 9.26 -5.72 9.82
N ILE A 126 8.32 -4.93 10.28
CA ILE A 126 8.07 -4.58 11.68
C ILE A 126 6.71 -5.14 12.05
N SER A 127 6.63 -5.88 13.15
CA SER A 127 5.38 -6.44 13.66
C SER A 127 5.32 -6.24 15.16
N GLY A 128 4.12 -6.03 15.68
CA GLY A 128 3.95 -5.75 17.11
C GLY A 128 2.49 -5.62 17.51
N ASN A 129 2.29 -5.12 18.73
CA ASN A 129 0.97 -4.80 19.26
C ASN A 129 0.61 -3.34 18.93
N LYS A 130 -0.66 -3.07 18.65
CA LYS A 130 -1.18 -1.71 18.39
C LYS A 130 -1.07 -0.76 19.59
N SER A 131 -0.85 -1.26 20.80
CA SER A 131 -0.59 -0.45 21.98
C SER A 131 0.87 0.01 22.10
N SER A 132 1.75 -0.36 21.16
CA SER A 132 3.17 0.02 21.22
C SER A 132 3.40 1.44 20.72
N ASN A 133 4.50 2.06 21.18
CA ASN A 133 4.87 3.41 20.73
C ASN A 133 5.20 3.44 19.23
N GLU A 134 5.84 2.39 18.72
CA GLU A 134 6.21 2.26 17.30
C GLU A 134 4.96 2.20 16.41
N HIS A 135 3.89 1.54 16.87
CA HIS A 135 2.61 1.55 16.17
C HIS A 135 2.02 2.95 16.13
N GLN A 136 1.99 3.64 17.28
CA GLN A 136 1.44 4.99 17.37
C GLN A 136 2.18 5.95 16.43
N GLU A 137 3.51 5.94 16.44
CA GLU A 137 4.32 6.78 15.54
C GLU A 137 4.04 6.49 14.05
N LEU A 138 3.92 5.21 13.69
CA LEU A 138 3.59 4.79 12.33
C LEU A 138 2.20 5.27 11.89
N ILE A 139 1.19 5.10 12.74
CA ILE A 139 -0.17 5.53 12.45
C ILE A 139 -0.30 7.05 12.41
N ASP A 140 0.39 7.77 13.29
CA ASP A 140 0.44 9.23 13.27
C ASP A 140 1.01 9.74 11.95
N TYR A 141 2.08 9.09 11.47
CA TYR A 141 2.67 9.41 10.17
C TYR A 141 1.72 9.12 9.00
N LEU A 142 1.07 7.95 8.97
CA LEU A 142 0.11 7.60 7.93
C LEU A 142 -1.12 8.52 7.95
N THR A 143 -1.61 8.89 9.13
CA THR A 143 -2.71 9.85 9.32
C THR A 143 -2.34 11.24 8.84
N LYS A 144 -1.13 11.70 9.15
CA LYS A 144 -0.57 12.96 8.64
C LYS A 144 -0.44 12.94 7.11
N ILE A 145 -0.03 11.83 6.51
CA ILE A 145 -0.04 11.69 5.05
C ILE A 145 -1.46 11.81 4.53
N LYS A 146 -2.38 10.98 5.02
CA LYS A 146 -3.77 10.88 4.56
C LYS A 146 -4.48 12.24 4.55
N SER A 147 -4.31 13.04 5.59
CA SER A 147 -4.93 14.38 5.70
C SER A 147 -4.49 15.36 4.59
N SER A 148 -3.35 15.11 3.96
CA SER A 148 -2.83 15.92 2.84
C SER A 148 -3.25 15.40 1.45
N LEU A 149 -3.80 14.19 1.35
CA LEU A 149 -4.16 13.55 0.10
C LEU A 149 -5.56 13.98 -0.40
N LYS A 150 -5.81 13.74 -1.68
CA LYS A 150 -7.15 13.79 -2.29
C LYS A 150 -7.66 12.38 -2.50
N SER A 151 -8.96 12.16 -2.26
CA SER A 151 -9.61 10.91 -2.66
C SER A 151 -9.85 10.88 -4.17
N ASN A 152 -9.67 9.71 -4.76
CA ASN A 152 -9.97 9.41 -6.15
C ASN A 152 -11.36 8.76 -6.33
N SER A 153 -12.12 8.61 -5.24
CA SER A 153 -13.48 8.07 -5.27
C SER A 153 -14.39 8.92 -6.16
N PRO A 154 -15.39 8.32 -6.83
CA PRO A 154 -16.43 9.10 -7.48
C PRO A 154 -17.04 10.04 -6.45
N LYS A 155 -17.16 11.33 -6.81
CA LYS A 155 -18.04 12.22 -6.05
C LYS A 155 -19.43 11.62 -6.18
N VAL A 156 -20.04 11.23 -5.08
CA VAL A 156 -21.48 11.01 -5.04
C VAL A 156 -22.09 12.36 -5.41
N VAL A 157 -22.64 12.45 -6.62
CA VAL A 157 -23.40 13.60 -7.10
C VAL A 157 -24.79 13.52 -6.52
#